data_AF-A0A7C4M3Q3-F1
#
_entry.id   AF-A0A7C4M3Q3-F1
#
_cell.length_a   1.000
_cell.length_b   1.000
_cell.length_c   1.000
_cell.angle_alpha   90.00
_cell.angle_beta   90.00
_cell.angle_gamma   90.00
#
_symmetry.space_group_name_H-M   'P 1'
#
loop_
_entity.id
_entity.type
_entity.pdbx_description
1 polymer ?
#
loop_
_entity_poly.entity_id
_entity_poly.type
_entity_poly.pdbx_seq_one_letter_code
_entity_poly.pdbx_strand_id
1 'polypeptide(L)' 'LHPFGSGRRSAKKPTAVSRNAPPGRKIGHIAAKRTGRKKRK' A
#
# COMPACT_ATOMS: atom_id res chain seq x y z
N LEU A 1 10.69 11.30 5.47
CA LEU A 1 11.05 10.46 4.31
C LEU A 1 9.84 9.61 3.89
N HIS A 2 9.31 9.80 2.68
CA HIS A 2 8.08 9.10 2.22
C HIS A 2 8.43 7.75 1.55
N PRO A 3 7.86 6.61 2.00
CA PRO A 3 8.20 5.26 1.49
C PRO A 3 8.01 5.05 -0.01
N PHE A 4 7.18 5.88 -0.65
CA PHE A 4 6.84 5.78 -2.07
C PHE A 4 7.29 7.00 -2.91
N GLY A 5 8.11 7.92 -2.39
CA GLY A 5 8.64 9.05 -3.19
C GLY A 5 10.01 8.75 -3.82
N SER A 6 10.52 9.49 -4.80
CA SER A 6 9.90 9.89 -6.08
C SER A 6 10.87 9.48 -7.20
N GLY A 7 10.34 9.02 -8.34
CA GLY A 7 11.08 8.56 -9.51
C GLY A 7 10.11 7.89 -10.48
N ARG A 8 10.49 7.72 -11.75
CA ARG A 8 9.59 7.24 -12.83
C ARG A 8 8.90 5.87 -12.60
N ARG A 9 9.20 5.18 -11.50
CA ARG A 9 8.76 3.80 -11.15
C ARG A 9 8.41 3.68 -9.66
N SER A 10 7.69 4.65 -9.08
CA SER A 10 7.31 4.66 -7.67
C SER A 10 6.19 3.66 -7.36
N ALA A 11 6.55 2.38 -7.21
CA ALA A 11 5.83 1.34 -6.48
C ALA A 11 6.76 0.12 -6.20
N LYS A 12 8.02 0.37 -5.78
CA LYS A 12 9.01 -0.70 -5.53
C LYS A 12 8.65 -1.62 -4.35
N LYS A 13 7.68 -1.22 -3.54
CA LYS A 13 7.21 -1.95 -2.35
C LYS A 13 5.72 -2.23 -2.48
N PRO A 14 5.23 -3.41 -2.04
CA PRO A 14 3.80 -3.68 -1.94
C PRO A 14 3.09 -2.55 -1.19
N THR A 15 1.93 -2.13 -1.70
CA THR A 15 1.13 -1.05 -1.10
C THR A 15 0.23 -1.55 0.03
N ALA A 16 0.16 -2.87 0.26
CA ALA A 16 -0.58 -3.48 1.36
C ALA A 16 0.21 -3.37 2.67
N VAL A 17 -0.43 -2.86 3.73
CA VAL A 17 0.23 -2.57 5.02
C VAL A 17 -0.60 -3.13 6.18
N SER A 18 0.05 -3.63 7.23
CA SER A 18 -0.62 -4.11 8.45
C SER A 18 -1.33 -2.98 9.22
N ARG A 19 -2.40 -3.32 9.96
CA ARG A 19 -3.08 -2.38 10.90
C ARG A 19 -2.14 -1.87 11.98
N ASN A 20 -1.17 -2.69 12.36
CA ASN A 20 -0.23 -2.44 13.46
C ASN A 20 1.08 -1.80 12.96
N ALA A 21 1.16 -1.42 11.69
CA ALA A 21 2.32 -0.69 11.19
C ALA A 21 2.48 0.66 11.94
N PRO A 22 3.72 1.10 12.19
CA PRO A 22 3.97 2.34 12.92
C PRO A 22 3.50 3.58 12.13
N PRO A 23 3.19 4.69 12.82
CA PRO A 23 2.85 5.95 12.18
C PRO A 23 3.96 6.39 11.21
N GLY A 24 3.59 6.89 10.04
CA GLY A 24 4.53 7.21 8.95
C GLY A 24 4.82 6.07 7.98
N ARG A 25 4.56 4.80 8.36
CA ARG A 25 4.59 3.63 7.44
C ARG A 25 3.19 3.12 7.09
N LYS A 26 2.19 3.47 7.88
CA LYS A 26 0.77 3.13 7.71
C LYS A 26 0.11 3.98 6.62
N ILE A 27 0.53 3.78 5.38
CA ILE A 27 0.06 4.51 4.19
C ILE A 27 -0.22 3.50 3.05
N GLY A 28 -1.19 3.78 2.16
CA GLY A 28 -1.60 2.86 1.10
C GLY A 28 -2.79 1.94 1.48
N HIS A 29 -2.78 0.69 1.02
CA HIS A 29 -3.83 -0.30 1.30
C HIS A 29 -3.68 -0.88 2.71
N ILE A 30 -4.24 -0.19 3.71
CA ILE A 30 -4.16 -0.61 5.11
C ILE A 30 -5.10 -1.81 5.34
N ALA A 31 -4.47 -2.95 5.60
CA ALA A 31 -5.10 -4.20 5.98
C ALA A 31 -6.22 -4.67 5.03
N ALA A 32 -5.96 -4.46 3.75
CA ALA A 32 -6.80 -4.91 2.66
C ALA A 32 -6.89 -6.44 2.65
N LYS A 33 -8.12 -6.96 2.64
CA LYS A 33 -8.39 -8.40 2.45
C LYS A 33 -8.25 -8.85 0.99
N ARG A 34 -8.34 -7.89 0.06
CA ARG A 34 -8.24 -8.07 -1.39
C ARG A 34 -7.70 -6.79 -2.02
N THR A 35 -6.91 -6.94 -3.08
CA THR A 35 -6.47 -5.86 -3.97
C THR A 35 -6.99 -6.11 -5.40
N GLY A 36 -6.99 -5.08 -6.25
CA GLY A 36 -7.45 -5.17 -7.65
C GLY A 36 -8.98 -5.16 -7.84
N ARG A 37 -9.42 -5.23 -9.10
CA ARG A 37 -10.85 -5.15 -9.47
C ARG A 37 -11.61 -6.38 -8.98
N LYS A 38 -12.68 -6.17 -8.21
CA LYS A 38 -13.62 -7.24 -7.85
C LYS A 38 -14.41 -7.64 -9.11
N LYS A 39 -14.28 -8.90 -9.55
CA LYS A 39 -15.20 -9.46 -10.56
C LYS A 39 -16.58 -9.61 -9.91
N ARG A 40 -17.65 -9.14 -10.58
CA ARG A 40 -19.03 -9.46 -10.16
C ARG A 40 -19.19 -10.99 -10.22
N LYS A 41 -20.00 -11.53 -9.30
CA LYS A 41 -20.49 -12.89 -9.42
C LYS A 41 -21.34 -13.00 -10.68
#